data_AF-A0A7Y2SPI8-F1
#
_entry.id   AF-A0A7Y2SPI8-F1
#
_cell.length_a   1.000
_cell.length_b   1.000
_cell.length_c   1.000
_cell.angle_alpha   90.00
_cell.angle_beta   90.00
_cell.angle_gamma   90.00
#
_symmetry.space_group_name_H-M   'P 1'
#
loop_
_entity.id
_entity.type
_entity.pdbx_description
1 polymer ?
#
loop_
_entity_poly.entity_id
_entity_poly.type
_entity_poly.pdbx_seq_one_letter_code
_entity_poly.pdbx_strand_id
1 'polypeptide(L)'
;MIEAVGIPTVCVVGIREIAERVRPPRAVHLKWPFGHPLGEPGNRAQQLSVIHFALTALATVQEPGAILDPGWRWRRETYREPDSWALPV
;
A
#
# COMPACT_ATOMS: atom_id res chain seq x y z
N MET A 1 17.98 12.26 2.22
CA MET A 1 17.00 11.16 2.06
C MET A 1 15.82 11.49 2.96
N ILE A 2 14.56 11.39 2.50
CA ILE A 2 13.37 11.89 3.21
C ILE A 2 13.13 11.22 4.58
N GLU A 3 13.37 9.90 4.69
CA GLU A 3 13.21 9.19 5.96
C GLU A 3 14.32 9.50 6.95
N ALA A 4 15.53 9.82 6.47
CA ALA A 4 16.65 10.20 7.33
C ALA A 4 16.42 11.53 8.07
N VAL A 5 15.45 12.33 7.63
CA VAL A 5 15.01 13.55 8.34
C VAL A 5 13.75 13.34 9.18
N GLY A 6 13.36 12.08 9.42
CA GLY A 6 12.24 11.72 10.30
C GLY A 6 10.86 11.70 9.63
N ILE A 7 10.79 11.70 8.29
CA ILE A 7 9.51 11.62 7.55
C ILE A 7 9.38 10.21 6.97
N PRO A 8 8.58 9.31 7.57
CA PRO A 8 8.41 7.95 7.07
C PRO A 8 7.64 7.96 5.74
N THR A 9 7.96 7.03 4.85
CA THR A 9 7.33 6.98 3.52
C THR A 9 6.85 5.58 3.13
N VAL A 10 5.75 5.52 2.37
CA VAL A 10 5.24 4.32 1.71
C VAL A 10 4.59 4.75 0.40
N CYS A 11 4.70 3.94 -0.65
CA CYS A 11 4.00 4.19 -1.91
C CYS A 11 3.12 3.00 -2.33
N VAL A 12 2.03 3.29 -3.03
CA VAL A 12 1.23 2.28 -3.73
C VAL A 12 1.62 2.30 -5.20
N VAL A 13 1.97 1.15 -5.77
CA VAL A 13 2.52 1.03 -7.12
C VAL A 13 1.71 0.03 -7.96
N GLY A 14 1.47 0.39 -9.22
CA GLY A 14 0.75 -0.48 -10.16
C GLY A 14 1.64 -1.39 -11.00
N ILE A 15 2.96 -1.14 -11.00
CA ILE A 15 3.95 -1.89 -11.80
C ILE A 15 5.09 -2.30 -10.88
N ARG A 16 5.20 -3.61 -10.61
CA ARG A 16 6.21 -4.16 -9.71
C ARG A 16 7.63 -3.89 -10.18
N GLU A 17 7.89 -4.06 -11.47
CA GLU A 17 9.21 -3.93 -12.09
C GLU A 17 9.78 -2.51 -11.89
N ILE A 18 8.91 -1.50 -11.85
CA ILE A 18 9.31 -0.11 -11.55
C ILE A 18 9.72 0.03 -10.09
N ALA A 19 9.00 -0.58 -9.15
CA ALA A 19 9.35 -0.56 -7.74
C ALA A 19 10.67 -1.29 -7.46
N GLU A 20 10.90 -2.44 -8.09
CA GLU A 20 12.16 -3.18 -8.00
C GLU A 20 13.35 -2.36 -8.51
N ARG A 21 13.16 -1.57 -9.56
CA ARG A 21 14.21 -0.72 -10.14
C ARG A 21 14.48 0.54 -9.32
N VAL A 22 13.43 1.22 -8.87
CA VAL A 22 13.54 2.50 -8.13
C VAL A 22 13.91 2.27 -6.67
N ARG A 23 13.53 1.12 -6.09
CA ARG A 23 13.78 0.74 -4.69
C ARG A 23 13.29 1.80 -3.70
N PRO A 24 11.98 2.13 -3.69
CA PRO A 24 11.43 3.01 -2.66
C PRO A 24 11.63 2.38 -1.27
N PRO A 25 11.62 3.16 -0.18
CA PRO A 25 11.81 2.60 1.16
C PRO A 25 10.87 1.45 1.49
N ARG A 26 9.61 1.53 1.02
CA ARG A 26 8.64 0.45 1.03
C ARG A 26 7.54 0.73 0.00
N ALA A 27 7.04 -0.31 -0.65
CA ALA A 27 5.98 -0.24 -1.63
C ALA A 27 4.89 -1.28 -1.39
N VAL A 28 3.64 -0.93 -1.67
CA VAL A 28 2.51 -1.85 -1.78
C VAL A 28 2.19 -1.99 -3.26
N HIS A 29 2.38 -3.19 -3.80
CA HIS A 29 2.09 -3.46 -5.20
C HIS A 29 0.66 -3.98 -5.37
N LEU A 30 -0.09 -3.33 -6.26
CA LEU A 30 -1.46 -3.69 -6.61
C LEU A 30 -1.60 -3.75 -8.13
N LYS A 31 -1.88 -4.95 -8.66
CA LYS A 31 -2.06 -5.18 -10.09
C LYS A 31 -3.46 -4.79 -10.56
N TRP A 32 -3.77 -3.50 -10.44
CA TRP A 32 -5.09 -2.92 -10.71
C TRP A 32 -5.06 -1.96 -11.92
N PRO A 33 -6.20 -1.60 -12.52
CA PRO A 33 -6.25 -0.66 -13.64
C PRO A 33 -5.54 0.66 -13.34
N PHE A 34 -4.80 1.18 -14.31
CA PHE A 34 -4.15 2.48 -14.17
C PHE A 34 -5.17 3.59 -13.86
N GLY A 35 -4.72 4.58 -13.08
CA GLY A 35 -5.57 5.65 -12.57
C GLY A 35 -6.40 5.25 -11.33
N HIS A 36 -6.32 4.00 -10.89
CA HIS A 36 -7.11 3.51 -9.75
C HIS A 36 -6.25 2.82 -8.67
N PRO A 37 -5.23 3.50 -8.12
CA PRO A 37 -4.31 2.89 -7.15
C PRO A 37 -4.98 2.45 -5.85
N LEU A 38 -6.16 2.98 -5.52
CA LEU A 38 -6.87 2.70 -4.28
C LEU A 38 -8.12 1.84 -4.44
N GLY A 39 -8.53 1.44 -5.65
CA GLY A 39 -9.72 0.62 -5.81
C GLY A 39 -10.78 1.24 -6.70
N GLU A 40 -11.89 0.52 -6.83
CA GLU A 40 -13.03 0.88 -7.67
C GLU A 40 -13.63 2.23 -7.23
N PRO A 41 -14.11 3.05 -8.18
CA PRO A 41 -14.84 4.27 -7.85
C PRO A 41 -16.03 3.96 -6.94
N GLY A 42 -16.12 4.66 -5.81
CA GLY A 42 -17.18 4.48 -4.82
C GLY A 42 -17.05 3.24 -3.92
N ASN A 43 -16.08 2.33 -4.17
CA ASN A 43 -15.84 1.19 -3.28
C ASN A 43 -15.00 1.62 -2.07
N ARG A 44 -15.67 2.24 -1.09
CA ARG A 44 -15.05 2.76 0.13
C ARG A 44 -14.28 1.68 0.90
N ALA A 45 -14.86 0.49 1.05
CA ALA A 45 -14.23 -0.60 1.79
C ALA A 45 -12.87 -0.97 1.18
N GLN A 46 -12.81 -1.13 -0.15
CA GLN A 46 -11.56 -1.40 -0.85
C GLN A 46 -10.51 -0.31 -0.67
N GLN A 47 -10.92 0.96 -0.82
CA GLN A 47 -10.04 2.12 -0.67
C GLN A 47 -9.45 2.21 0.73
N LEU A 48 -10.28 2.04 1.76
CA LEU A 48 -9.81 2.06 3.14
C LEU A 48 -8.94 0.85 3.47
N SER A 49 -9.22 -0.34 2.92
CA SER A 49 -8.33 -1.50 3.09
C SER A 49 -6.93 -1.20 2.55
N VAL A 50 -6.80 -0.59 1.36
CA VAL A 50 -5.49 -0.21 0.78
C VAL A 50 -4.76 0.80 1.63
N ILE A 51 -5.44 1.89 2.01
CA ILE A 51 -4.83 2.95 2.82
C ILE A 51 -4.36 2.37 4.15
N HIS A 52 -5.21 1.60 4.83
CA HIS A 52 -4.88 1.00 6.11
C HIS A 52 -3.71 0.03 6.00
N PHE A 53 -3.67 -0.82 4.97
CA PHE A 53 -2.54 -1.73 4.74
C PHE A 53 -1.24 -0.96 4.50
N ALA A 54 -1.27 0.10 3.67
CA ALA A 54 -0.10 0.93 3.42
C ALA A 54 0.40 1.63 4.69
N LEU A 55 -0.49 2.17 5.52
CA LEU A 55 -0.12 2.79 6.80
C LEU A 55 0.37 1.76 7.83
N THR A 56 -0.21 0.56 7.85
CA THR A 56 0.28 -0.53 8.70
C THR A 56 1.69 -0.95 8.29
N ALA A 57 1.96 -1.02 6.98
CA ALA A 57 3.30 -1.26 6.45
C ALA A 57 4.27 -0.13 6.80
N LEU A 58 3.81 1.13 6.76
CA LEU A 58 4.58 2.28 7.20
C LEU A 58 5.04 2.15 8.66
N ALA A 59 4.22 1.57 9.54
CA ALA A 59 4.57 1.40 10.95
C ALA A 59 5.44 0.15 11.21
N THR A 60 5.20 -0.95 10.49
CA THR A 60 5.76 -2.27 10.85
C THR A 60 6.93 -2.73 9.99
N VAL A 61 7.04 -2.29 8.74
CA VAL A 61 8.10 -2.77 7.84
C VAL A 61 9.37 -1.95 8.04
N GLN A 62 10.44 -2.60 8.44
CA GLN A 62 11.74 -1.94 8.69
C GLN A 62 12.76 -2.16 7.57
N GLU A 63 12.52 -3.13 6.69
CA GLU A 63 13.43 -3.46 5.59
C GLU A 63 13.28 -2.45 4.44
N PRO A 64 14.33 -1.68 4.10
CA PRO A 64 14.29 -0.77 2.96
C PRO A 64 14.17 -1.54 1.64
N GLY A 65 13.32 -1.06 0.73
CA GLY A 65 13.11 -1.72 -0.56
C GLY A 65 12.07 -2.83 -0.53
N ALA A 66 11.40 -3.06 0.60
CA ALA A 66 10.33 -4.05 0.71
C ALA A 66 9.19 -3.74 -0.27
N ILE A 67 8.75 -4.77 -1.01
CA ILE A 67 7.59 -4.71 -1.90
C ILE A 67 6.58 -5.72 -1.37
N LEU A 68 5.43 -5.21 -0.94
CA LEU A 68 4.36 -5.98 -0.33
C LEU A 68 3.27 -6.28 -1.36
N ASP A 69 2.82 -7.52 -1.40
CA ASP A 69 1.77 -8.01 -2.29
C ASP A 69 0.62 -8.60 -1.45
N PRO A 70 -0.43 -7.84 -1.11
CA PRO A 70 -1.55 -8.34 -0.31
C PRO A 70 -2.40 -9.38 -1.06
N GLY A 71 -2.15 -9.61 -2.35
CA GLY A 71 -2.85 -10.64 -3.15
C GLY A 71 -4.28 -10.30 -3.55
N TRP A 72 -4.75 -9.08 -3.27
CA TRP A 72 -6.12 -8.66 -3.57
C TRP A 72 -6.43 -8.53 -5.05
N ARG A 73 -7.62 -9.01 -5.43
CA ARG A 73 -8.14 -8.83 -6.78
C ARG A 73 -8.88 -7.49 -6.90
N TRP A 74 -8.71 -6.79 -8.02
CA TRP A 74 -9.42 -5.54 -8.28
C TRP A 74 -10.94 -5.66 -8.15
N ARG A 75 -11.51 -6.75 -8.67
CA ARG A 75 -12.94 -7.10 -8.64
C ARG A 75 -13.11 -8.52 -8.16
N ARG A 76 -14.32 -8.86 -7.71
CA ARG A 76 -14.67 -10.18 -7.16
C ARG A 76 -13.78 -10.53 -5.96
N GLU A 77 -13.55 -9.52 -5.14
CA GLU A 77 -12.81 -9.56 -3.88
C GLU A 77 -13.73 -8.99 -2.80
N THR A 78 -13.64 -9.52 -1.58
CA THR A 78 -14.40 -8.98 -0.46
C THR A 78 -13.48 -8.17 0.42
N TYR A 79 -13.72 -6.86 0.44
CA TYR A 79 -12.98 -5.93 1.29
C TYR A 79 -13.76 -5.65 2.56
N ARG A 80 -13.04 -5.42 3.66
CA ARG A 80 -13.61 -5.01 4.94
C ARG A 80 -12.98 -3.69 5.34
N GLU A 81 -13.82 -2.76 5.78
CA GLU A 81 -13.31 -1.53 6.40
C GLU A 81 -12.52 -1.88 7.66
N PRO A 82 -11.39 -1.19 7.93
CA PRO A 82 -10.66 -1.38 9.17
C PRO A 82 -11.54 -1.03 10.36
N ASP A 83 -11.58 -1.92 11.36
CA ASP A 83 -12.32 -1.67 12.61
C ASP A 83 -11.65 -0.58 13.47
N SER A 84 -10.36 -0.32 13.23
CA SER A 84 -9.54 0.68 13.95
C SER A 84 -8.46 1.26 13.04
N TRP A 85 -8.00 2.48 13.38
CA TRP A 85 -6.86 3.16 12.75
C TRP A 85 -5.65 3.28 13.67
N ALA A 86 -5.71 2.66 14.85
CA ALA A 86 -4.55 2.52 15.71
C ALA A 86 -3.55 1.58 15.03
N LEU A 87 -2.42 2.13 14.60
CA LEU A 87 -1.37 1.35 13.95
C LEU A 87 -0.55 0.60 15.01
N PRO A 88 -0.14 -0.65 14.73
CA PRO A 88 0.82 -1.35 15.58
C PRO A 88 2.14 -0.58 15.56
N VAL A 89 2.58 -0.10 16.73
CA VAL A 89 3.87 0.54 16.96
C VAL A 89 4.89 -0.42 17.54
#